data_AF-A0A519C9B3-F1
#
_entry.id   AF-A0A519C9B3-F1
#
_cell.length_a   1.000
_cell.length_b   1.000
_cell.length_c   1.000
_cell.angle_alpha   90.00
_cell.angle_beta   90.00
_cell.angle_gamma   90.00
#
_symmetry.space_group_name_H-M   'P 1'
#
loop_
_entity.id
_entity.type
_entity.pdbx_description
1 polymer ?
#
loop_
_entity_poly.entity_id
_entity_poly.type
_entity_poly.pdbx_seq_one_letter_code
_entity_poly.pdbx_strand_id
1 'polypeptide(L)'
;MNPSECFPTRSPVEWHTIGETGPHPQIVGITGKQVIIVIEKQTRGFEGMVSKLFRAPRKLKRPLDDLNSLFWELMDGSRDLKTITKIMDSTFHERIAPVSDRLSASLVKFLELNLVVLLESEFDNSWDISSNAD
;
A
#
# COMPACT_ATOMS: atom_id res chain seq x y z
N MET A 1 14.44 14.08 -10.25
CA MET A 1 13.37 13.96 -9.24
C MET A 1 14.01 13.75 -7.87
N ASN A 2 13.71 14.60 -6.89
CA ASN A 2 14.12 14.36 -5.49
C ASN A 2 13.14 13.33 -4.90
N PRO A 3 13.59 12.12 -4.51
CA PRO A 3 12.70 11.06 -4.00
C PRO A 3 11.85 11.51 -2.80
N SER A 4 12.38 12.45 -2.01
CA SER A 4 11.74 12.99 -0.81
C SER A 4 10.52 13.87 -1.10
N GLU A 5 10.46 14.44 -2.31
CA GLU A 5 9.42 15.38 -2.77
C GLU A 5 8.39 14.69 -3.67
N CYS A 6 8.50 13.37 -3.85
CA CYS A 6 7.54 12.60 -4.63
C CYS A 6 6.27 12.33 -3.81
N PHE A 7 5.16 12.18 -4.52
CA PHE A 7 3.86 11.84 -3.96
C PHE A 7 3.57 10.35 -4.21
N PRO A 8 3.90 9.47 -3.26
CA PRO A 8 3.60 8.05 -3.40
C PRO A 8 2.09 7.83 -3.40
N THR A 9 1.63 7.11 -4.42
CA THR A 9 0.21 6.89 -4.70
C THR A 9 -0.03 5.40 -4.95
N ARG A 10 -1.00 4.81 -4.25
CA ARG A 10 -1.40 3.41 -4.47
C ARG A 10 -1.79 3.16 -5.92
N SER A 11 -1.35 2.04 -6.48
CA SER A 11 -1.85 1.52 -7.76
C SER A 11 -3.32 1.08 -7.64
N PRO A 12 -4.07 0.96 -8.75
CA PRO A 12 -5.44 0.46 -8.74
C PRO A 12 -5.47 -1.06 -8.45
N VAL A 13 -5.43 -1.41 -7.17
CA VAL A 13 -5.47 -2.79 -6.66
C VAL A 13 -6.59 -2.92 -5.63
N GLU A 14 -7.21 -4.10 -5.55
CA GLU A 14 -8.17 -4.39 -4.50
C GLU A 14 -7.46 -4.42 -3.15
N TRP A 15 -7.89 -3.60 -2.20
CA TRP A 15 -7.45 -3.64 -0.81
C TRP A 15 -8.61 -3.27 0.12
N HIS A 16 -8.51 -3.68 1.38
CA HIS A 16 -9.48 -3.39 2.43
C HIS A 16 -8.79 -3.38 3.81
N THR A 17 -9.48 -2.85 4.84
CA THR A 17 -8.95 -2.79 6.21
C THR A 17 -9.69 -3.76 7.10
N ILE A 18 -8.99 -4.46 8.00
CA ILE A 18 -9.57 -5.43 8.92
C ILE A 18 -9.07 -5.23 10.35
N GLY A 19 -9.83 -5.79 11.29
CA GLY A 19 -9.42 -5.90 12.69
C GLY A 19 -9.55 -4.59 13.48
N GLU A 20 -8.82 -4.55 14.59
CA GLU A 20 -8.82 -3.44 15.53
C GLU A 20 -7.88 -2.31 15.07
N THR A 21 -8.18 -1.10 15.53
CA THR A 21 -7.37 0.09 15.24
C THR A 21 -6.08 0.06 16.06
N GLY A 22 -4.94 0.11 15.38
CA GLY A 22 -3.61 0.26 15.97
C GLY A 22 -3.17 1.73 16.12
N PRO A 23 -1.87 1.98 16.37
CA PRO A 23 -1.30 3.33 16.40
C PRO A 23 -1.52 4.07 15.08
N HIS A 24 -2.14 5.24 15.12
CA HIS A 24 -2.43 6.05 13.93
C HIS A 24 -2.57 7.54 14.28
N PRO A 25 -2.29 8.44 13.33
CA PRO A 25 -2.53 9.87 13.47
C PRO A 25 -4.03 10.20 13.32
N GLN A 26 -4.47 11.32 13.89
CA GLN A 26 -5.83 11.82 13.73
C GLN A 26 -6.00 12.55 12.38
N ILE A 27 -5.96 11.78 11.29
CA ILE A 27 -6.09 12.26 9.90
C ILE A 27 -7.32 11.61 9.26
N VAL A 28 -8.13 12.42 8.58
CA VAL A 28 -9.32 11.93 7.85
C VAL A 28 -8.90 10.90 6.80
N GLY A 29 -9.58 9.75 6.80
CA GLY A 29 -9.31 8.65 5.85
C GLY A 29 -8.23 7.66 6.31
N ILE A 30 -7.58 7.89 7.46
CA ILE A 30 -6.61 6.98 8.04
C ILE A 30 -7.24 6.22 9.21
N THR A 31 -7.31 4.89 9.10
CA THR A 31 -8.02 4.05 10.08
C THR A 31 -7.11 3.46 11.14
N GLY A 32 -5.82 3.29 10.83
CA GLY A 32 -4.88 2.57 11.70
C GLY A 32 -5.11 1.07 11.78
N LYS A 33 -6.03 0.53 10.98
CA LYS A 33 -6.36 -0.90 10.93
C LYS A 33 -5.37 -1.65 10.04
N GLN A 34 -5.35 -2.98 10.17
CA GLN A 34 -4.52 -3.80 9.30
C GLN A 34 -5.06 -3.76 7.88
N VAL A 35 -4.18 -3.53 6.91
CA VAL A 35 -4.52 -3.54 5.48
C VAL A 35 -4.30 -4.94 4.89
N ILE A 36 -5.26 -5.40 4.10
CA ILE A 36 -5.10 -6.56 3.21
C ILE A 36 -5.11 -6.08 1.76
N ILE A 37 -4.04 -6.37 1.03
CA ILE A 37 -3.99 -6.21 -0.42
C ILE A 37 -4.39 -7.54 -1.07
N VAL A 38 -5.24 -7.47 -2.09
CA VAL A 38 -5.73 -8.61 -2.85
C VAL A 38 -5.16 -8.55 -4.26
N ILE A 39 -4.23 -9.46 -4.55
CA ILE A 39 -3.54 -9.53 -5.84
C ILE A 39 -4.11 -10.69 -6.64
N GLU A 40 -4.53 -10.45 -7.87
CA GLU A 40 -4.94 -11.53 -8.77
C GLU A 40 -3.71 -12.30 -9.28
N LYS A 41 -3.68 -13.62 -9.07
CA LYS A 41 -2.63 -14.46 -9.62
C LYS A 41 -2.83 -14.61 -11.13
N GLN A 42 -2.02 -13.91 -11.93
CA GLN A 42 -1.88 -14.17 -13.36
C GLN A 42 -1.32 -15.59 -13.57
N THR A 43 -2.14 -16.56 -13.98
CA THR A 43 -1.67 -17.91 -14.32
C THR A 43 -1.02 -17.90 -15.69
N ARG A 44 0.28 -17.61 -15.74
CA ARG A 44 1.05 -17.50 -16.99
C ARG A 44 1.47 -18.83 -17.64
N GLY A 45 0.95 -19.98 -17.19
CA GLY A 45 1.40 -21.29 -17.65
C GLY A 45 0.36 -22.38 -17.52
N PHE A 46 -0.63 -22.38 -18.41
CA PHE A 46 -1.41 -23.59 -18.72
C PHE A 46 -1.00 -24.08 -20.12
N GLU A 47 0.23 -24.56 -20.24
CA GLU A 47 0.64 -25.42 -21.33
C GLU A 47 0.07 -26.82 -21.06
N GLY A 48 -0.83 -27.30 -21.92
CA GLY A 48 -1.24 -28.71 -21.93
C GLY A 48 -2.44 -29.09 -21.04
N MET A 49 -3.63 -29.02 -21.64
CA MET A 49 -4.67 -30.05 -21.52
C MET A 49 -5.35 -30.30 -20.15
N VAL A 50 -5.90 -29.27 -19.49
CA VAL A 50 -6.94 -29.47 -18.44
C VAL A 50 -8.06 -28.41 -18.52
N SER A 51 -8.75 -28.33 -19.66
CA SER A 51 -9.73 -27.27 -19.96
C SER A 51 -11.10 -27.38 -19.26
N LYS A 52 -11.27 -28.21 -18.22
CA LYS A 52 -12.59 -28.36 -17.56
C LYS A 52 -12.63 -28.28 -16.02
N LEU A 53 -11.52 -28.12 -15.29
CA LEU A 53 -11.56 -28.21 -13.81
C LEU A 53 -11.07 -27.01 -12.99
N PHE A 54 -10.39 -25.98 -13.52
CA PHE A 54 -9.82 -24.91 -12.65
C PHE A 54 -9.94 -23.48 -13.18
N ARG A 55 -11.17 -23.03 -13.44
CA ARG A 55 -11.51 -21.68 -13.92
C ARG A 55 -11.73 -20.66 -12.79
N ALA A 56 -10.98 -20.75 -11.70
CA ALA A 56 -11.09 -19.79 -10.58
C ALA A 56 -9.89 -18.82 -10.61
N PRO A 57 -10.12 -17.50 -10.69
CA PRO A 57 -9.08 -16.51 -10.41
C PRO A 57 -8.58 -16.75 -8.98
N ARG A 58 -7.31 -17.13 -8.83
CA ARG A 58 -6.74 -17.32 -7.50
C ARG A 58 -6.37 -15.94 -6.96
N LYS A 59 -7.29 -15.32 -6.22
CA LYS A 59 -7.02 -14.10 -5.44
C LYS A 59 -6.04 -14.44 -4.31
N LEU A 60 -4.92 -13.71 -4.25
CA LEU A 60 -3.92 -13.83 -3.20
C LEU A 60 -4.08 -12.67 -2.22
N LYS A 61 -4.49 -12.98 -1.00
CA LYS A 61 -4.55 -11.99 0.10
C LYS A 61 -3.16 -11.83 0.71
N ARG A 62 -2.69 -10.59 0.81
CA ARG A 62 -1.42 -10.19 1.41
C ARG A 62 -1.71 -9.22 2.56
N PRO A 63 -1.86 -9.71 3.80
CA PRO A 63 -1.97 -8.84 4.96
C PRO A 63 -0.65 -8.09 5.17
N LEU A 64 -0.73 -6.79 5.45
CA LEU A 64 0.40 -5.96 5.86
C LEU A 64 0.57 -6.00 7.39
N ASP A 65 1.76 -5.69 7.89
CA ASP A 65 1.94 -5.39 9.31
C ASP A 65 1.37 -4.00 9.64
N ASP A 66 1.29 -3.63 10.91
CA ASP A 66 0.71 -2.34 11.35
C ASP A 66 1.44 -1.13 10.74
N LEU A 67 2.77 -1.18 10.70
CA LEU A 67 3.63 -0.16 10.10
C LEU A 67 3.32 0.04 8.60
N ASN A 68 3.33 -1.05 7.83
CA ASN A 68 3.07 -0.98 6.39
C ASN A 68 1.60 -0.72 6.08
N SER A 69 0.69 -1.08 6.97
CA SER A 69 -0.74 -0.73 6.84
C SER A 69 -0.93 0.77 6.94
N LEU A 70 -0.38 1.43 7.96
CA LEU A 70 -0.45 2.87 8.07
C LEU A 70 0.26 3.57 6.90
N PHE A 71 1.45 3.07 6.53
CA PHE A 71 2.17 3.64 5.40
C PHE A 71 1.36 3.53 4.10
N TRP A 72 0.70 2.38 3.87
CA TRP A 72 -0.22 2.18 2.75
C TRP A 72 -1.38 3.18 2.74
N GLU A 73 -2.04 3.39 3.87
CA GLU A 73 -3.14 4.35 3.99
C GLU A 73 -2.69 5.79 3.69
N LEU A 74 -1.46 6.16 4.08
CA LEU A 74 -0.89 7.49 3.85
C LEU A 74 -0.42 7.73 2.41
N MET A 75 -0.20 6.69 1.61
CA MET A 75 0.18 6.78 0.19
C MET A 75 -1.04 7.01 -0.72
N ASP A 76 -1.84 8.03 -0.39
CA ASP A 76 -3.01 8.45 -1.16
C ASP A 76 -2.68 9.48 -2.26
N GLY A 77 -1.41 9.83 -2.43
CA GLY A 77 -0.94 10.81 -3.40
C GLY A 77 -1.17 12.28 -3.03
N SER A 78 -1.74 12.57 -1.86
CA SER A 78 -1.93 13.95 -1.37
C SER A 78 -0.74 14.49 -0.56
N ARG A 79 0.21 13.62 -0.18
CA ARG A 79 1.35 13.95 0.69
C ARG A 79 2.65 13.50 0.06
N ASP A 80 3.68 14.33 0.21
CA ASP A 80 5.04 13.94 -0.19
C ASP A 80 5.64 12.91 0.80
N LEU A 81 6.65 12.18 0.34
CA LEU A 81 7.32 11.15 1.14
C LEU A 81 7.94 11.72 2.43
N LYS A 82 8.43 12.96 2.40
CA LYS A 82 8.97 13.67 3.57
C LYS A 82 7.92 13.88 4.65
N THR A 83 6.70 14.27 4.28
CA THR A 83 5.57 14.48 5.18
C THR A 83 5.12 13.15 5.76
N ILE A 84 5.00 12.12 4.93
CA ILE A 84 4.67 10.77 5.41
C ILE A 84 5.72 10.27 6.40
N THR A 85 7.01 10.48 6.11
CA THR A 85 8.11 10.09 7.01
C THR A 85 7.96 10.71 8.40
N LYS A 86 7.62 12.01 8.48
CA LYS A 86 7.38 12.68 9.76
C LYS A 86 6.18 12.11 10.51
N ILE A 87 5.08 11.82 9.81
CA ILE A 87 3.88 11.22 10.40
C ILE A 87 4.18 9.83 10.97
N MET A 88 4.94 9.03 10.22
CA MET A 88 5.33 7.68 10.65
C MET A 88 6.24 7.72 11.88
N ASP A 89 7.22 8.62 11.89
CA ASP A 89 8.11 8.83 13.04
C ASP A 89 7.35 9.29 14.29
N SER A 90 6.42 10.23 14.14
CA SER A 90 5.58 10.71 15.25
C SER A 90 4.58 9.67 15.75
N THR A 91 4.21 8.67 14.94
CA THR A 91 3.23 7.65 15.31
C THR A 91 3.88 6.45 15.99
N PHE A 92 5.08 6.05 15.54
CA PHE A 92 5.73 4.82 15.98
C PHE A 92 6.99 5.01 16.82
N HIS A 93 7.56 6.22 16.84
CA HIS A 93 8.72 6.59 17.64
C HIS A 93 9.87 5.57 17.47
N GLU A 94 10.39 5.03 18.58
CA GLU A 94 11.53 4.09 18.57
C GLU A 94 11.26 2.80 17.78
N ARG A 95 9.99 2.40 17.57
CA ARG A 95 9.65 1.15 16.86
C ARG A 95 10.00 1.17 15.38
N ILE A 96 10.12 2.35 14.77
CA ILE A 96 10.39 2.53 13.33
C ILE A 96 11.81 3.03 13.05
N ALA A 97 12.57 3.42 14.08
CA ALA A 97 13.89 4.01 13.90
C ALA A 97 14.90 3.02 13.28
N PRO A 98 15.73 3.45 12.30
CA PRO A 98 15.67 4.72 11.58
C PRO A 98 14.53 4.75 10.55
N VAL A 99 13.62 5.74 10.68
CA VAL A 99 12.38 5.81 9.91
C VAL A 99 12.61 5.91 8.40
N SER A 100 13.60 6.68 7.97
CA SER A 100 13.92 6.86 6.55
C SER A 100 14.25 5.54 5.87
N ASP A 101 15.08 4.71 6.53
CA ASP A 101 15.58 3.48 5.94
C ASP A 101 14.47 2.42 5.93
N ARG A 102 13.67 2.37 7.01
CA ARG A 102 12.51 1.48 7.12
C ARG A 102 11.47 1.77 6.05
N LEU A 103 11.10 3.04 5.84
CA LEU A 103 10.14 3.43 4.82
C LEU A 103 10.69 3.25 3.41
N SER A 104 11.97 3.55 3.18
CA SER A 104 12.62 3.32 1.88
C SER A 104 12.57 1.84 1.49
N ALA A 105 12.88 0.93 2.42
CA ALA A 105 12.81 -0.51 2.17
C ALA A 105 11.38 -0.97 1.84
N SER A 106 10.38 -0.48 2.57
CA SER A 106 8.97 -0.78 2.29
C SER A 106 8.52 -0.22 0.93
N LEU A 107 8.89 1.01 0.62
CA LEU A 107 8.53 1.68 -0.63
C LEU A 107 9.12 0.95 -1.84
N VAL A 108 10.41 0.58 -1.79
CA VAL A 108 11.07 -0.22 -2.85
C VAL A 108 10.29 -1.51 -3.09
N LYS A 109 9.91 -2.23 -2.03
CA LYS A 109 9.12 -3.46 -2.16
C LYS A 109 7.74 -3.21 -2.80
N PHE A 110 7.06 -2.12 -2.46
CA PHE A 110 5.78 -1.78 -3.10
C PHE A 110 5.94 -1.43 -4.58
N LEU A 111 7.01 -0.71 -4.94
CA LEU A 111 7.34 -0.38 -6.33
C LEU A 111 7.65 -1.63 -7.14
N GLU A 112 8.48 -2.54 -6.61
CA GLU A 112 8.81 -3.83 -7.26
C GLU A 112 7.57 -4.70 -7.52
N LEU A 113 6.57 -4.60 -6.65
CA LEU A 113 5.29 -5.31 -6.79
C LEU A 113 4.27 -4.55 -7.64
N ASN A 114 4.62 -3.38 -8.18
CA ASN A 114 3.72 -2.46 -8.91
C ASN A 114 2.47 -2.05 -8.10
N LEU A 115 2.60 -1.98 -6.77
CA LEU A 115 1.50 -1.62 -5.86
C LEU A 115 1.44 -0.12 -5.57
N VAL A 116 2.49 0.63 -5.88
CA VAL A 116 2.61 2.07 -5.69
C VAL A 116 3.26 2.70 -6.92
N VAL A 117 2.91 3.94 -7.21
CA VAL A 117 3.52 4.81 -8.22
C VAL A 117 4.03 6.09 -7.52
N LEU A 118 5.14 6.65 -7.99
CA LEU A 118 5.65 7.94 -7.52
C LEU A 118 5.27 9.05 -8.51
N LEU A 119 4.58 10.08 -8.03
CA LEU A 119 4.19 11.24 -8.83
C LEU A 119 5.05 12.47 -8.50
N GLU A 120 5.23 13.36 -9.48
CA GLU A 120 5.94 14.64 -9.32
C GLU A 120 5.08 15.72 -8.64
N SER A 121 3.77 15.54 -8.63
CA SER A 121 2.78 16.43 -8.03
C SER A 121 1.73 15.63 -7.29
N GLU A 122 0.87 16.31 -6.54
CA GLU A 122 -0.31 15.71 -5.92
C GLU A 122 -1.14 14.93 -6.94
N PHE A 123 -1.69 13.81 -6.48
CA PHE A 123 -2.50 12.93 -7.30
C PHE A 123 -3.79 13.61 -7.75
N ASP A 124 -4.05 13.54 -9.06
CA ASP A 124 -5.16 14.22 -9.74
C ASP A 124 -6.46 13.41 -9.77
N ASN A 125 -6.51 12.26 -9.08
CA ASN A 125 -7.61 11.29 -9.12
C ASN A 125 -7.80 10.63 -10.49
N SER A 126 -6.73 10.45 -11.26
CA SER A 126 -6.77 9.76 -12.57
C SER A 126 -7.08 8.26 -12.49
N TRP A 127 -7.05 7.64 -11.30
CA TRP A 127 -7.54 6.27 -11.05
C TRP A 127 -8.11 6.10 -9.63
N ASP A 128 -8.82 4.99 -9.41
CA ASP A 128 -9.38 4.66 -8.10
C ASP A 128 -8.31 4.08 -7.15
N ILE A 129 -8.19 4.71 -5.98
CA ILE A 129 -7.28 4.32 -4.89
C ILE A 129 -8.02 3.98 -3.60
N SER A 130 -9.35 4.01 -3.63
CA SER A 130 -10.21 3.82 -2.45
C SER A 130 -10.14 2.38 -1.94
N SER A 131 -10.43 2.20 -0.65
CA SER A 131 -10.61 0.87 -0.08
C SER A 131 -11.89 0.25 -0.61
N ASN A 132 -11.84 -1.04 -0.92
CA ASN A 132 -13.07 -1.81 -1.09
C ASN A 132 -13.73 -1.94 0.28
N ALA A 133 -15.04 -1.66 0.35
CA ALA A 133 -15.81 -1.91 1.55
C ALA A 133 -15.74 -3.41 1.89
N ASP A 134 -15.52 -3.72 3.17
CA ASP A 134 -15.68 -5.07 3.73
C ASP A 134 -17.14 -5.54 3.63
#